data_AF-A0A1M7EW32-F1
#
_entry.id   AF-A0A1M7EW32-F1
#
_cell.length_a   1.000
_cell.length_b   1.000
_cell.length_c   1.000
_cell.angle_alpha   90.00
_cell.angle_beta   90.00
_cell.angle_gamma   90.00
#
_symmetry.space_group_name_H-M   'P 1'
#
loop_
_entity.id
_entity.type
_entity.pdbx_description
1 polymer ?
#
loop_
_entity_poly.entity_id
_entity_poly.type
_entity_poly.pdbx_seq_one_letter_code
_entity_poly.pdbx_strand_id
1 'polypeptide(L)'
;MNAPPPPSDLDAGTQQGHMELLRLLESHPDFSQRQLAAAMGVSVGKTHYLLKALLKKGWVKAKNFQRSDHKLGYLYVLTPSGVNSRLQLTRSFLAHKEAEYEALRMQIKLLRDELTAQADAEGAQPQSRKSTGAHP
;
A
#
# COMPACT_ATOMS: atom_id res chain seq x y z
N MET A 1 -12.95 31.07 -2.61
CA MET A 1 -12.50 30.05 -1.64
C MET A 1 -12.97 28.70 -2.16
N ASN A 2 -12.17 28.03 -3.00
CA ASN A 2 -12.54 26.71 -3.51
C ASN A 2 -11.90 25.69 -2.57
N ALA A 3 -12.71 24.98 -1.79
CA ALA A 3 -12.22 23.87 -0.97
C ALA A 3 -11.66 22.81 -1.93
N PRO A 4 -10.48 22.22 -1.64
CA PRO A 4 -9.96 21.15 -2.47
C PRO A 4 -10.98 19.99 -2.49
N PRO A 5 -11.25 19.36 -3.65
CA PRO A 5 -12.13 18.21 -3.72
C PRO A 5 -11.62 17.10 -2.80
N PRO A 6 -12.51 16.36 -2.09
CA PRO A 6 -12.09 15.21 -1.33
C PRO A 6 -11.47 14.18 -2.29
N PRO A 7 -10.26 13.67 -2.01
CA PRO A 7 -9.57 12.78 -2.93
C PRO A 7 -10.25 11.40 -2.96
N SER A 8 -10.91 11.13 -4.08
CA SER A 8 -11.79 9.98 -4.34
C SER A 8 -11.07 8.63 -4.52
N ASP A 9 -9.72 8.58 -4.47
CA ASP A 9 -8.93 7.36 -4.67
C ASP A 9 -8.04 6.98 -3.45
N LEU A 10 -8.22 7.66 -2.30
CA LEU A 10 -7.33 7.51 -1.13
C LEU A 10 -7.83 6.53 -0.05
N ASP A 11 -8.94 5.82 -0.24
CA ASP A 11 -9.50 5.01 0.87
C ASP A 11 -8.62 3.77 1.17
N ALA A 12 -8.08 3.11 0.13
CA ALA A 12 -7.09 2.04 0.29
C ALA A 12 -5.78 2.56 0.94
N GLY A 13 -5.30 3.72 0.49
CA GLY A 13 -4.10 4.37 1.05
C GLY A 13 -4.29 4.89 2.48
N THR A 14 -5.54 5.17 2.89
CA THR A 14 -5.89 5.66 4.22
C THR A 14 -5.99 4.51 5.21
N GLN A 15 -6.61 3.38 4.83
CA GLN A 15 -6.61 2.18 5.67
C GLN A 15 -5.20 1.60 5.84
N GLN A 16 -4.42 1.52 4.75
CA GLN A 16 -3.02 1.11 4.82
C GLN A 16 -2.20 2.08 5.68
N GLY A 17 -2.34 3.40 5.47
CA GLY A 17 -1.64 4.41 6.28
C GLY A 17 -2.00 4.35 7.76
N HIS A 18 -3.27 4.07 8.11
CA HIS A 18 -3.67 3.82 9.49
C HIS A 18 -3.04 2.55 10.05
N MET A 19 -3.02 1.45 9.30
CA MET A 19 -2.41 0.19 9.72
C MET A 19 -0.91 0.38 9.99
N GLU A 20 -0.18 1.00 9.06
CA GLU A 20 1.26 1.27 9.19
C GLU A 20 1.57 2.17 10.38
N LEU A 21 0.80 3.25 10.55
CA LEU A 21 0.95 4.15 11.68
C LEU A 21 0.69 3.44 13.01
N LEU A 22 -0.36 2.62 13.12
CA LEU A 22 -0.63 1.84 14.33
C LEU A 22 0.51 0.84 14.62
N ARG A 23 1.11 0.20 13.60
CA ARG A 23 2.27 -0.69 13.77
C ARG A 23 3.52 0.07 14.24
N LEU A 24 3.77 1.26 13.72
CA LEU A 24 4.90 2.09 14.15
C LEU A 24 4.72 2.55 15.59
N LEU A 25 3.51 2.95 15.99
CA LEU A 25 3.24 3.35 17.37
C LEU A 25 3.38 2.20 18.38
N GLU A 26 3.15 0.96 17.95
CA GLU A 26 3.36 -0.22 18.80
C GLU A 26 4.85 -0.55 18.97
N SER A 27 5.60 -0.51 17.87
CA SER A 27 7.03 -0.89 17.84
C SER A 27 7.96 0.22 18.33
N HIS A 28 7.56 1.48 18.15
CA HIS A 28 8.34 2.68 18.45
C HIS A 28 7.46 3.73 19.16
N PRO A 29 7.02 3.45 20.41
CA PRO A 29 6.10 4.32 21.13
C PRO A 29 6.69 5.71 21.43
N ASP A 30 8.02 5.85 21.39
CA ASP A 30 8.78 7.07 21.64
C ASP A 30 8.96 7.98 20.41
N PHE A 31 8.52 7.53 19.22
CA PHE A 31 8.66 8.33 18.01
C PHE A 31 7.82 9.60 18.04
N SER A 32 8.48 10.72 17.70
CA SER A 32 7.81 11.97 17.40
C SER A 32 7.05 11.89 16.07
N GLN A 33 6.13 12.82 15.85
CA GLN A 33 5.40 12.93 14.58
C GLN A 33 6.32 13.04 13.34
N ARG A 34 7.48 13.70 13.47
CA ARG A 34 8.45 13.81 12.37
C ARG A 34 9.16 12.48 12.09
N GLN A 35 9.49 11.72 13.13
CA GLN A 35 10.08 10.39 12.98
C GLN A 35 9.07 9.41 12.37
N LEU A 36 7.80 9.45 12.80
CA LEU A 36 6.72 8.68 12.18
C LEU A 36 6.56 8.99 10.69
N ALA A 37 6.60 10.29 10.32
CA ALA A 37 6.52 10.72 8.93
C ALA A 37 7.68 10.18 8.09
N ALA A 38 8.91 10.27 8.60
CA ALA A 38 10.11 9.76 7.95
C ALA A 38 10.05 8.23 7.77
N ALA A 39 9.64 7.50 8.81
CA ALA A 39 9.53 6.04 8.77
C ALA A 39 8.45 5.55 7.78
N MET A 40 7.35 6.29 7.62
CA MET A 40 6.29 5.98 6.65
C MET A 40 6.59 6.52 5.24
N GLY A 41 7.65 7.30 5.04
CA GLY A 41 7.94 7.95 3.75
C GLY A 41 6.86 8.95 3.31
N VAL A 42 6.16 9.59 4.25
CA VAL A 42 5.09 10.56 3.96
C VAL A 42 5.38 11.93 4.58
N SER A 43 4.64 12.95 4.15
CA SER A 43 4.77 14.28 4.74
C SER A 43 4.34 14.30 6.22
N VAL A 44 4.91 15.24 6.98
CA VAL A 44 4.52 15.49 8.38
C VAL A 44 3.03 15.88 8.48
N GLY A 45 2.50 16.57 7.47
CA GLY A 45 1.08 16.93 7.37
C GLY A 45 0.17 15.71 7.17
N LYS A 46 0.54 14.77 6.30
CA LYS A 46 -0.21 13.51 6.13
C LYS A 46 -0.18 12.68 7.41
N THR A 47 0.98 12.63 8.08
CA THR A 47 1.11 11.98 9.39
C THR A 47 0.21 12.64 10.45
N HIS A 48 0.16 13.98 10.48
CA HIS A 48 -0.73 14.72 11.38
C HIS A 48 -2.19 14.34 11.17
N TYR A 49 -2.61 14.29 9.91
CA TYR A 49 -3.97 13.95 9.52
C TYR A 49 -4.35 12.54 9.96
N LEU A 50 -3.47 11.55 9.70
CA LEU A 50 -3.68 10.17 10.14
C LEU A 50 -3.75 10.06 11.67
N LEU A 51 -2.83 10.71 12.40
CA LEU A 51 -2.86 10.74 13.86
C LEU A 51 -4.17 11.34 14.40
N LYS A 52 -4.65 12.45 13.84
CA LYS A 52 -5.93 13.04 14.23
C LYS A 52 -7.10 12.08 14.00
N ALA A 53 -7.11 11.35 12.89
CA ALA A 53 -8.13 10.35 12.63
C ALA A 53 -8.09 9.21 13.65
N LEU A 54 -6.90 8.70 13.99
CA LEU A 54 -6.72 7.65 15.00
C LEU A 54 -7.10 8.11 16.42
N LEU A 55 -6.77 9.36 16.78
CA LEU A 55 -7.18 10.00 18.03
C LEU A 55 -8.71 10.12 18.11
N LYS A 56 -9.35 10.60 17.04
CA LYS A 56 -10.82 10.74 16.96
C LYS A 56 -11.51 9.38 17.10
N LYS A 57 -10.90 8.30 16.60
CA LYS A 57 -11.40 6.91 16.74
C LYS A 57 -11.12 6.31 18.13
N GLY A 58 -10.31 6.95 18.97
CA GLY A 58 -9.89 6.43 20.27
C GLY A 58 -8.89 5.27 20.19
N TRP A 59 -8.30 5.03 19.02
CA TRP A 59 -7.30 3.98 18.81
C TRP A 59 -5.91 4.37 19.33
N VAL A 60 -5.66 5.69 19.40
CA VAL A 60 -4.44 6.28 19.94
C VAL A 60 -4.81 7.30 21.02
N LYS A 61 -3.95 7.45 22.03
CA LYS A 61 -3.99 8.56 23.00
C LYS A 61 -2.70 9.36 22.93
N ALA A 62 -2.82 10.68 22.96
CA ALA A 62 -1.68 11.57 23.14
C ALA A 62 -1.40 11.75 24.65
N LYS A 63 -0.16 11.55 25.08
CA LYS A 63 0.33 11.90 26.40
C LYS A 63 1.30 13.06 26.27
N ASN A 64 1.12 14.08 27.10
CA ASN A 64 2.05 15.20 27.18
C ASN A 64 3.31 14.74 27.88
N PHE A 65 4.46 14.90 27.23
CA PHE A 65 5.74 14.68 27.88
C PHE A 65 6.40 16.04 28.09
N GLN A 66 6.53 16.45 29.36
CA GLN A 66 7.44 17.51 29.76
C GLN A 66 8.82 16.87 29.93
N ARG A 67 9.64 16.86 28.87
CA ARG A 67 11.08 16.68 29.05
C ARG A 67 11.65 18.06 29.33
N SER A 68 12.39 18.16 30.43
CA SER A 68 13.23 19.30 30.78
C SER A 68 14.01 19.76 29.54
N ASP A 69 14.09 21.08 29.39
CA ASP A 69 14.64 21.84 28.26
C ASP A 69 13.76 21.94 27.00
N HIS A 70 12.75 22.81 27.10
CA HIS A 70 12.19 23.63 26.01
C HIS A 70 11.48 22.95 24.82
N LYS A 71 11.15 21.65 24.86
CA LYS A 71 10.33 21.02 23.79
C LYS A 71 9.15 20.21 24.33
N LEU A 72 7.93 20.73 24.13
CA LEU A 72 6.68 19.97 24.27
C LEU A 72 6.63 18.90 23.17
N GLY A 73 6.91 17.65 23.55
CA GLY A 73 6.72 16.48 22.70
C GLY A 73 5.44 15.73 23.09
N TYR A 74 4.60 15.40 22.11
CA TYR A 74 3.50 14.46 22.32
C TYR A 74 4.01 13.03 22.15
N LEU A 75 3.72 12.18 23.14
CA LEU A 75 3.89 10.73 23.04
C LEU A 75 2.57 10.12 22.59
N TYR A 76 2.58 9.31 21.54
CA TYR A 76 1.37 8.66 21.03
C TYR A 76 1.38 7.19 21.42
N VAL A 77 0.36 6.76 22.17
CA VAL A 77 0.28 5.40 22.70
C VAL A 77 -0.99 4.73 22.22
N LEU A 78 -0.87 3.47 21.78
CA LEU A 78 -2.01 2.65 21.41
C LEU A 78 -2.91 2.38 22.62
N THR A 79 -4.22 2.42 22.38
CA THR A 79 -5.20 1.90 23.34
C THR A 79 -5.43 0.41 23.11
N PRO A 80 -6.00 -0.34 24.08
CA PRO A 80 -6.41 -1.73 23.83
C PRO A 80 -7.33 -1.88 22.61
N SER A 81 -8.23 -0.91 22.39
CA SER A 81 -9.06 -0.84 21.18
C SER A 81 -8.22 -0.65 19.92
N GLY A 82 -7.21 0.23 19.97
CA GLY A 82 -6.27 0.43 18.86
C GLY A 82 -5.48 -0.81 18.48
N VAL A 83 -5.06 -1.62 19.46
CA VAL A 83 -4.38 -2.91 19.21
C VAL A 83 -5.32 -3.87 18.46
N ASN A 84 -6.56 -4.01 18.92
CA ASN A 84 -7.56 -4.84 18.25
C ASN A 84 -7.86 -4.36 16.82
N SER A 85 -8.04 -3.05 16.64
CA SER A 85 -8.28 -2.47 15.31
C SER A 85 -7.10 -2.63 14.37
N ARG A 86 -5.85 -2.54 14.85
CA ARG A 86 -4.64 -2.80 14.04
C ARG A 86 -4.64 -4.23 13.49
N LEU A 87 -5.02 -5.21 14.32
CA LEU A 87 -5.12 -6.61 13.90
C LEU A 87 -6.21 -6.81 12.84
N GLN A 88 -7.38 -6.18 13.03
CA GLN A 88 -8.47 -6.24 12.04
C GLN A 88 -8.05 -5.61 10.70
N LEU A 89 -7.47 -4.41 10.73
CA LEU A 89 -6.96 -3.75 9.53
C LEU A 89 -5.88 -4.61 8.83
N THR A 90 -4.99 -5.23 9.61
CA THR A 90 -3.98 -6.14 9.06
C THR A 90 -4.61 -7.33 8.34
N ARG A 91 -5.63 -7.96 8.93
CA ARG A 91 -6.33 -9.09 8.31
C ARG A 91 -7.04 -8.68 7.01
N SER A 92 -7.76 -7.56 7.04
CA SER A 92 -8.44 -7.04 5.84
C SER A 92 -7.45 -6.69 4.73
N PHE A 93 -6.32 -6.06 5.09
CA PHE A 93 -5.28 -5.71 4.12
C PHE A 93 -4.61 -6.96 3.54
N LEU A 94 -4.34 -7.98 4.35
CA LEU A 94 -3.78 -9.25 3.89
C LEU A 94 -4.71 -9.93 2.87
N ALA A 95 -6.00 -10.07 3.20
CA ALA A 95 -6.98 -10.68 2.30
C ALA A 95 -7.07 -9.94 0.96
N HIS A 96 -7.00 -8.60 0.99
CA HIS A 96 -6.97 -7.80 -0.22
C HIS A 96 -5.71 -8.06 -1.06
N LYS A 97 -4.53 -8.13 -0.42
CA LYS A 97 -3.26 -8.42 -1.12
C LYS A 97 -3.22 -9.83 -1.71
N GLU A 98 -3.80 -10.81 -1.03
CA GLU A 98 -3.94 -12.17 -1.55
C GLU A 98 -4.83 -12.19 -2.80
N ALA A 99 -5.96 -11.48 -2.78
CA ALA A 99 -6.83 -11.36 -3.94
C ALA A 99 -6.15 -10.64 -5.12
N GLU A 100 -5.44 -9.53 -4.87
CA GLU A 100 -4.64 -8.83 -5.89
C GLU A 100 -3.56 -9.75 -6.48
N TYR A 101 -2.87 -10.53 -5.64
CA TYR A 101 -1.85 -11.46 -6.07
C TYR A 101 -2.41 -12.54 -7.00
N GLU A 102 -3.53 -13.17 -6.64
CA GLU A 102 -4.14 -14.20 -7.48
C GLU A 102 -4.66 -13.63 -8.81
N ALA A 103 -5.23 -12.42 -8.79
CA ALA A 103 -5.64 -11.74 -10.02
C ALA A 103 -4.44 -11.48 -10.95
N LEU A 104 -3.33 -10.97 -10.39
CA LEU A 104 -2.10 -10.72 -11.14
C LEU A 104 -1.49 -12.03 -11.68
N ARG A 105 -1.50 -13.09 -10.87
CA ARG A 105 -1.00 -14.41 -11.27
C ARG A 105 -1.79 -14.96 -12.45
N MET A 106 -3.11 -14.85 -12.42
CA MET A 106 -3.98 -15.25 -13.52
C MET A 106 -3.72 -14.43 -14.79
N GLN A 107 -3.56 -13.11 -14.65
CA GLN A 107 -3.23 -12.24 -15.78
C GLN A 107 -1.88 -12.61 -16.42
N ILE A 108 -0.85 -12.86 -15.61
CA ILE A 108 0.46 -13.31 -16.09
C ILE A 108 0.35 -14.64 -16.84
N LYS A 109 -0.48 -15.57 -16.35
CA LYS A 109 -0.71 -16.84 -17.02
C LYS A 109 -1.34 -16.63 -18.41
N LEU A 110 -2.40 -15.85 -18.49
CA LEU A 110 -3.07 -15.55 -19.78
C LEU A 110 -2.09 -14.93 -20.78
N LEU A 111 -1.30 -13.93 -20.35
CA LEU A 111 -0.31 -13.28 -21.22
C LEU A 111 0.78 -14.27 -21.72
N ARG A 112 1.17 -15.25 -20.90
CA ARG A 112 2.12 -16.30 -21.33
C ARG A 112 1.51 -17.28 -22.32
N ASP A 113 0.26 -17.67 -22.10
CA ASP A 113 -0.47 -18.57 -23.00
C ASP A 113 -0.67 -17.87 -24.37
N GLU A 114 -1.00 -16.58 -24.37
CA GLU A 114 -1.08 -15.74 -25.59
C GLU A 114 0.24 -15.71 -26.37
N LEU A 115 1.37 -15.49 -25.70
CA LEU A 115 2.69 -15.49 -26.34
C LEU A 115 3.07 -16.86 -26.92
N THR A 116 2.69 -17.95 -26.23
CA THR A 116 2.96 -19.31 -26.71
C THR A 116 2.13 -19.62 -27.96
N ALA A 117 0.85 -19.25 -27.96
CA ALA A 117 -0.03 -19.43 -29.12
C ALA A 117 0.46 -18.63 -30.36
N GLN A 118 1.04 -17.45 -30.14
CA GLN A 118 1.65 -16.66 -31.22
C GLN A 118 2.90 -17.34 -31.81
N ALA A 119 3.77 -17.89 -30.96
CA ALA A 119 4.95 -18.63 -31.41
C ALA A 119 4.60 -19.89 -32.21
N ASP A 120 3.56 -20.62 -31.81
CA ASP A 120 3.06 -21.79 -32.53
C ASP A 120 2.45 -21.40 -33.89
N ALA A 121 1.76 -20.26 -33.97
CA ALA A 121 1.17 -19.75 -35.21
C ALA A 121 2.24 -19.30 -36.23
N GLU A 122 3.35 -18.73 -35.78
CA GLU A 122 4.48 -18.32 -36.62
C GLU A 122 5.33 -19.53 -37.09
N GLY A 123 5.45 -20.58 -36.27
CA GLY A 123 6.16 -21.81 -36.63
C GLY A 123 5.43 -22.71 -37.64
N ALA A 124 4.11 -22.54 -37.80
CA ALA A 124 3.27 -23.38 -38.66
C ALA A 124 3.15 -22.90 -40.12
N GLN A 125 3.79 -21.80 -40.52
CA GLN A 125 3.77 -21.35 -41.92
C GLN A 125 4.65 -22.25 -42.80
N PRO A 126 4.06 -23.03 -43.73
CA PRO A 126 4.84 -23.91 -44.58
C PRO A 126 5.65 -23.08 -45.55
N GLN A 127 6.97 -23.23 -45.48
CA GLN A 127 7.92 -22.71 -46.47
C GLN A 127 7.50 -23.27 -47.83
N SER A 128 6.81 -22.45 -48.62
CA SER A 128 6.49 -22.74 -50.01
C SER A 128 7.80 -23.01 -50.74
N ARG A 129 8.01 -24.29 -51.08
CA ARG A 129 9.11 -24.76 -51.92
C ARG A 129 9.13 -23.90 -53.17
N LYS A 130 10.16 -23.05 -53.31
CA LYS A 130 10.52 -22.47 -54.60
C LYS A 130 10.84 -23.65 -55.54
N SER A 131 9.91 -24.01 -56.41
CA SER A 131 10.19 -24.83 -57.58
C SER A 131 11.03 -24.00 -58.54
N THR A 132 12.33 -23.97 -58.30
CA THR A 132 13.30 -23.52 -59.30
C THR A 132 13.56 -24.70 -60.24
N GLY A 133 12.99 -24.61 -61.44
CA GLY A 133 13.23 -25.49 -62.58
C GLY A 133 12.14 -25.24 -63.61
N ALA A 134 12.38 -24.78 -64.83
CA ALA A 134 13.61 -24.56 -65.56
C ALA A 134 13.34 -23.53 -66.68
N HIS A 135 14.35 -22.73 -67.02
CA HIS A 135 14.49 -22.09 -68.34
C HIS A 135 15.48 -22.93 -69.17
N PRO A 136 15.54 -22.81 -70.51
CA PRO A 136 14.66 -22.11 -71.46
C PRO A 136 13.97 -23.04 -72.47
#